data_AF-A0AAV2Z094-F1
#
_entry.id   AF-A0AAV2Z094-F1
#
_cell.length_a   1.000
_cell.length_b   1.000
_cell.length_c   1.000
_cell.angle_alpha   90.00
_cell.angle_beta   90.00
_cell.angle_gamma   90.00
#
_symmetry.space_group_name_H-M   'P 1'
#
loop_
_entity.id
_entity.type
_entity.pdbx_description
1 polymer ?
#
loop_
_entity_poly.entity_id
_entity_poly.type
_entity_poly.pdbx_seq_one_letter_code
_entity_poly.pdbx_strand_id
1 'polypeptide(L)'
;GIRLAITIDGSPGSYRRNWEKDVASGCVDTPRNYGDRYHMSLSRFEKVLYALRFNDGENHNNQESDPWSTIRPLIVELNRRCHVVIHPGDMLVVDECMVGWEDISSDHHHLGIPTKPRFQESQ
;
A
#
# COMPACT_ATOMS: atom_id res chain seq x y z
N GLY A 1 -12.52 2.72 -4.46
CA GLY A 1 -13.78 2.47 -3.72
C GLY A 1 -13.50 1.73 -2.43
N ILE A 2 -13.55 0.40 -2.44
CA ILE A 2 -13.47 -0.43 -1.23
C ILE A 2 -12.23 -0.15 -0.37
N ARG A 3 -11.03 -0.06 -0.96
CA ARG A 3 -9.79 0.25 -0.22
C ARG A 3 -9.87 1.56 0.56
N LEU A 4 -10.42 2.61 -0.05
CA LEU A 4 -10.61 3.91 0.61
C LEU A 4 -11.57 3.80 1.79
N ALA A 5 -12.66 3.05 1.63
CA ALA A 5 -13.61 2.82 2.73
C ALA A 5 -12.97 2.06 3.91
N ILE A 6 -12.15 1.02 3.64
CA ILE A 6 -11.39 0.32 4.69
C ILE A 6 -10.53 1.31 5.48
N THR A 7 -9.82 2.20 4.78
CA THR A 7 -8.96 3.22 5.41
C THR A 7 -9.76 4.20 6.26
N ILE A 8 -10.87 4.74 5.73
CA ILE A 8 -11.71 5.71 6.44
C ILE A 8 -12.35 5.09 7.68
N ASP A 9 -12.88 3.88 7.53
CA ASP A 9 -13.57 3.21 8.62
C ASP A 9 -12.55 2.67 9.67
N GLY A 10 -11.24 2.73 9.41
CA GLY A 10 -10.19 2.48 10.39
C GLY A 10 -10.21 1.08 11.00
N SER A 11 -10.45 0.02 10.21
CA SER A 11 -10.39 -1.36 10.73
C SER A 11 -8.96 -1.91 10.65
N PRO A 12 -8.19 -1.97 11.76
CA PRO A 12 -6.92 -2.68 11.76
C PRO A 12 -7.16 -4.19 11.57
N GLY A 13 -6.23 -4.85 10.89
CA GLY A 13 -6.20 -6.30 10.76
C GLY A 13 -6.79 -6.86 9.45
N SER A 14 -7.29 -8.10 9.52
CA SER A 14 -7.72 -8.87 8.34
C SER A 14 -8.86 -8.20 7.58
N TYR A 15 -8.78 -8.24 6.23
CA TYR A 15 -9.87 -7.76 5.37
C TYR A 15 -11.19 -8.49 5.62
N ARG A 16 -11.13 -9.75 6.08
CA ARG A 16 -12.31 -10.59 6.35
C ARG A 16 -13.34 -9.90 7.24
N ARG A 17 -12.89 -9.17 8.27
CA ARG A 17 -13.77 -8.47 9.21
C ARG A 17 -14.69 -7.46 8.51
N ASN A 18 -14.24 -6.85 7.42
CA ASN A 18 -15.07 -5.91 6.65
C ASN A 18 -16.21 -6.60 5.88
N TRP A 19 -16.14 -7.92 5.69
CA TRP A 19 -17.15 -8.73 5.01
C TRP A 19 -18.07 -9.49 5.96
N GLU A 20 -17.87 -9.39 7.27
CA GLU A 20 -18.74 -9.99 8.26
C GLU A 20 -20.09 -9.28 8.29
N LYS A 21 -21.16 -10.09 8.41
CA LYS A 21 -22.55 -9.62 8.44
C LYS A 21 -23.06 -9.39 9.87
N ASP A 22 -22.41 -10.02 10.83
CA ASP A 22 -22.77 -9.97 12.23
C ASP A 22 -21.59 -9.43 13.04
N VAL A 23 -21.91 -8.77 14.15
CA VAL A 23 -20.93 -8.30 15.12
C VAL A 23 -20.86 -9.32 16.25
N ALA A 24 -19.66 -9.53 16.80
CA ALA A 24 -19.46 -10.44 17.93
C ALA A 24 -20.40 -10.09 19.10
N SER A 25 -21.03 -11.11 19.69
CA SER A 25 -21.94 -10.93 20.82
C SER A 25 -21.25 -10.18 21.96
N GLY A 26 -21.86 -9.10 22.44
CA GLY A 26 -21.30 -8.23 23.48
C GLY A 26 -20.51 -7.01 22.98
N CYS A 27 -20.33 -6.84 21.67
CA CYS A 27 -19.72 -5.64 21.09
C CYS A 27 -20.78 -4.64 20.61
N VAL A 28 -20.55 -3.35 20.89
CA VAL A 28 -21.28 -2.24 20.27
C VAL A 28 -20.53 -1.83 19.02
N ASP A 29 -20.80 -2.54 17.93
CA ASP A 29 -20.28 -2.19 16.60
C ASP A 29 -21.41 -2.35 15.58
N THR A 30 -21.26 -1.73 14.42
CA THR A 30 -22.14 -1.93 13.26
C THR A 30 -21.43 -2.82 12.24
N PRO A 31 -22.06 -3.92 11.78
CA PRO A 31 -21.45 -4.78 10.80
C PRO A 31 -21.22 -4.01 9.50
N ARG A 32 -19.98 -4.09 8.98
CA ARG A 32 -19.58 -3.35 7.78
C ARG A 32 -20.23 -3.90 6.52
N ASN A 33 -20.40 -5.22 6.47
CA ASN A 33 -21.08 -5.95 5.41
C ASN A 33 -20.69 -5.48 3.99
N TYR A 34 -19.38 -5.41 3.71
CA TYR A 34 -18.87 -4.92 2.42
C TYR A 34 -19.31 -5.79 1.24
N GLY A 35 -19.62 -7.06 1.49
CA GLY A 35 -20.19 -7.96 0.50
C GLY A 35 -21.45 -7.41 -0.13
N ASP A 36 -22.40 -6.99 0.71
CA ASP A 36 -23.67 -6.45 0.25
C ASP A 36 -23.53 -4.97 -0.13
N ARG A 37 -22.77 -4.16 0.63
CA ARG A 37 -22.61 -2.71 0.39
C ARG A 37 -21.92 -2.38 -0.94
N TYR A 38 -20.94 -3.18 -1.35
CA TYR A 38 -20.18 -2.94 -2.58
C TYR A 38 -20.40 -4.00 -3.65
N HIS A 39 -21.34 -4.94 -3.44
CA HIS A 39 -21.66 -6.04 -4.35
C HIS A 39 -20.42 -6.83 -4.81
N MET A 40 -19.46 -7.04 -3.91
CA MET A 40 -18.20 -7.74 -4.19
C MET A 40 -17.91 -8.72 -3.08
N SER A 41 -17.74 -10.01 -3.39
CA SER A 41 -17.34 -11.01 -2.40
C SER A 41 -15.89 -10.82 -1.94
N LEU A 42 -15.56 -11.26 -0.72
CA LEU A 42 -14.21 -11.20 -0.17
C LEU A 42 -13.19 -11.89 -1.10
N SER A 43 -13.51 -13.11 -1.54
CA SER A 43 -12.65 -13.87 -2.45
C SER A 43 -12.38 -13.13 -3.75
N ARG A 44 -13.40 -12.45 -4.32
CA ARG A 44 -13.20 -11.64 -5.53
C ARG A 44 -12.30 -10.43 -5.26
N PHE A 45 -12.53 -9.73 -4.14
CA PHE A 45 -11.69 -8.61 -3.73
C PHE A 45 -10.23 -9.03 -3.56
N GLU A 46 -9.97 -10.12 -2.85
CA GLU A 46 -8.63 -10.66 -2.63
C GLU A 46 -7.97 -11.06 -3.97
N LYS A 47 -8.68 -11.78 -4.84
CA LYS A 47 -8.16 -12.13 -6.18
C LYS A 47 -7.75 -10.90 -6.99
N VAL A 48 -8.58 -9.86 -7.00
CA VAL A 48 -8.25 -8.60 -7.68
C VAL A 48 -7.02 -7.98 -7.02
N LEU A 49 -6.99 -7.87 -5.69
CA LEU A 49 -5.88 -7.29 -4.95
C LEU A 49 -4.55 -7.98 -5.25
N TYR A 50 -4.51 -9.32 -5.27
CA TYR A 50 -3.30 -10.09 -5.57
C TYR A 50 -2.89 -10.03 -7.05
N ALA A 51 -3.85 -9.79 -7.95
CA ALA A 51 -3.60 -9.65 -9.38
C ALA A 51 -3.14 -8.24 -9.79
N LEU A 52 -3.22 -7.23 -8.90
CA LEU A 52 -2.79 -5.88 -9.23
C LEU A 52 -1.29 -5.84 -9.54
N ARG A 53 -0.96 -5.21 -10.66
CA ARG A 53 0.41 -4.93 -11.12
C ARG A 53 0.45 -3.50 -11.64
N PHE A 54 1.58 -2.84 -11.45
CA PHE A 54 1.81 -1.45 -11.89
C PHE A 54 2.85 -1.35 -13.02
N ASN A 55 3.25 -2.50 -13.57
CA ASN A 55 4.16 -2.64 -14.69
C ASN A 55 3.69 -3.84 -15.52
N ASP A 56 3.89 -3.77 -16.83
CA ASP A 56 3.43 -4.77 -17.81
C ASP A 56 4.31 -6.03 -17.88
N GLY A 57 5.32 -6.15 -16.99
CA GLY A 57 6.14 -7.35 -16.83
C GLY A 57 7.31 -7.46 -17.82
N GLU A 58 7.47 -6.52 -18.75
CA GLU A 58 8.49 -6.63 -19.82
C GLU A 58 9.90 -6.16 -19.42
N ASN A 59 10.06 -5.51 -18.26
CA ASN A 59 11.32 -4.88 -17.86
C ASN A 59 12.06 -5.61 -16.73
N HIS A 60 12.20 -6.93 -16.83
CA HIS A 60 13.02 -7.71 -15.90
C HIS A 60 14.52 -7.32 -15.94
N ASN A 61 15.00 -6.83 -17.08
CA ASN A 61 16.41 -6.44 -17.25
C ASN A 61 16.80 -5.15 -16.51
N ASN A 62 15.82 -4.36 -16.04
CA ASN A 62 16.06 -3.11 -15.29
C ASN A 62 15.94 -3.28 -13.77
N GLN A 63 15.60 -4.47 -13.28
CA GLN A 63 15.48 -4.71 -11.83
C GLN A 63 16.83 -4.63 -11.10
N GLU A 64 17.94 -4.91 -11.79
CA GLU A 64 19.28 -4.85 -11.19
C GLU A 64 19.74 -3.41 -10.88
N SER A 65 19.26 -2.42 -11.65
CA SER A 65 19.61 -1.00 -11.45
C SER A 65 18.57 -0.24 -10.64
N ASP A 66 17.30 -0.67 -10.70
CA ASP A 66 16.19 -0.02 -10.01
C ASP A 66 15.30 -1.03 -9.24
N PRO A 67 15.46 -1.13 -7.90
CA PRO A 67 14.63 -2.01 -7.07
C PRO A 67 13.15 -1.60 -7.02
N TRP A 68 12.81 -0.38 -7.44
CA TRP A 68 11.45 0.17 -7.45
C TRP A 68 10.81 0.19 -8.84
N SER A 69 11.47 -0.40 -9.84
CA SER A 69 11.03 -0.41 -11.24
C SER A 69 9.59 -0.89 -11.44
N THR A 70 9.11 -1.80 -10.57
CA THR A 70 7.75 -2.35 -10.62
C THR A 70 6.65 -1.35 -10.26
N ILE A 71 6.95 -0.34 -9.44
CA ILE A 71 6.00 0.72 -9.04
C ILE A 71 6.35 2.09 -9.62
N ARG A 72 7.53 2.22 -10.24
CA ARG A 72 8.06 3.47 -10.79
C ARG A 72 7.06 4.21 -11.69
N PRO A 73 6.36 3.56 -12.64
CA PRO A 73 5.41 4.26 -13.51
C PRO A 73 4.30 4.98 -12.73
N LEU A 74 3.79 4.35 -11.67
CA LEU A 74 2.76 4.93 -10.80
C LEU A 74 3.28 6.17 -10.06
N ILE A 75 4.49 6.09 -9.49
CA ILE A 75 5.09 7.21 -8.73
C ILE A 75 5.40 8.40 -9.63
N VAL A 76 5.94 8.14 -10.83
CA VAL A 76 6.23 9.20 -11.81
C VAL A 76 4.95 9.94 -12.20
N GLU A 77 3.89 9.20 -12.54
CA GLU A 77 2.62 9.82 -12.93
C GLU A 77 1.94 10.56 -11.77
N LEU A 78 2.00 10.01 -10.55
CA LEU A 78 1.50 10.69 -9.36
C LEU A 78 2.21 12.03 -9.14
N ASN A 79 3.54 12.04 -9.16
CA ASN A 79 4.33 13.25 -8.97
C ASN A 79 4.07 14.27 -10.08
N ARG A 80 4.00 13.82 -11.35
CA ARG A 80 3.65 14.67 -12.49
C ARG A 80 2.31 15.37 -12.26
N ARG A 81 1.30 14.65 -11.78
CA ARG A 81 -0.02 15.22 -11.48
C ARG A 81 0.01 16.16 -10.28
N CYS A 82 0.76 15.83 -9.23
CA CYS A 82 0.95 16.71 -8.08
C CYS A 82 1.53 18.07 -8.50
N HIS A 83 2.52 18.10 -9.39
CA HIS A 83 3.09 19.36 -9.90
C HIS A 83 2.11 20.24 -10.69
N VAL A 84 1.09 19.64 -11.31
CA VAL A 84 0.08 20.38 -12.07
C VAL A 84 -1.03 20.93 -11.16
N VAL A 85 -1.35 20.22 -10.09
CA VAL A 85 -2.52 20.54 -9.24
C VAL A 85 -2.13 21.33 -7.99
N ILE A 86 -0.96 21.07 -7.43
CA ILE A 86 -0.51 21.65 -6.16
C ILE A 86 0.30 22.92 -6.44
N HIS A 87 -0.15 24.02 -5.85
CA HIS A 87 0.55 25.31 -5.89
C HIS A 87 1.03 25.62 -4.47
N PRO A 88 2.33 25.46 -4.17
CA PRO A 88 2.83 25.71 -2.83
C PRO A 88 2.77 27.21 -2.49
N GLY A 89 2.60 27.52 -1.21
CA GLY A 89 2.76 28.88 -0.70
C GLY A 89 4.23 29.24 -0.47
N ASP A 90 4.46 30.31 0.28
CA ASP A 90 5.81 30.90 0.47
C ASP A 90 6.76 30.05 1.34
N MET A 91 6.24 29.06 2.05
CA MET A 91 7.01 28.20 2.94
C MET A 91 6.82 26.73 2.58
N LEU A 92 7.95 26.02 2.47
CA LEU A 92 8.00 24.58 2.30
C LEU A 92 8.67 23.95 3.51
N VAL A 93 8.11 22.84 3.99
CA VAL A 93 8.69 22.00 5.03
C VAL A 93 9.03 20.67 4.39
N VAL A 94 10.26 20.21 4.61
CA VAL A 94 10.75 18.90 4.15
C VAL A 94 10.87 18.02 5.38
N ASP A 95 10.23 16.86 5.32
CA ASP A 95 10.24 15.85 6.36
C ASP A 95 10.18 14.45 5.74
N GLU A 96 10.56 13.43 6.51
CA GLU A 96 10.55 12.04 6.09
C GLU A 96 9.27 11.33 6.58
N CYS A 97 8.68 10.51 5.72
CA CYS A 97 7.51 9.69 6.07
C CYS A 97 7.84 8.22 5.87
N MET A 98 7.72 7.45 6.95
CA MET A 98 8.00 6.01 6.95
C MET A 98 6.70 5.23 6.80
N VAL A 99 6.69 4.26 5.88
CA VAL A 99 5.58 3.31 5.73
C VAL A 99 6.05 1.96 6.27
N GLY A 100 5.36 1.46 7.29
CA GLY A 100 5.63 0.15 7.85
C GLY A 100 5.41 -0.95 6.80
N TRP A 101 6.41 -1.79 6.61
CA TRP A 101 6.34 -2.96 5.73
C TRP A 101 6.95 -4.15 6.44
N GLU A 102 6.18 -5.24 6.57
CA GLU A 102 6.65 -6.52 7.05
C GLU A 102 6.50 -7.53 5.92
N ASP A 103 7.62 -8.17 5.55
CA ASP A 103 7.59 -9.24 4.56
C ASP A 103 6.99 -10.52 5.16
N ILE A 104 6.23 -11.25 4.34
CA ILE A 104 5.63 -12.54 4.70
C ILE A 104 6.66 -13.68 4.54
N SER A 105 7.80 -13.42 3.87
CA SER A 105 8.92 -14.38 3.79
C SER A 105 9.78 -14.34 5.06
N SER A 106 9.49 -15.24 5.99
CA SER A 106 10.19 -15.37 7.27
C SER A 106 11.55 -16.07 7.16
N ASP A 107 12.45 -15.57 6.33
CA ASP A 107 13.89 -15.91 6.42
C ASP A 107 14.75 -14.73 6.88
N HIS A 108 14.20 -13.52 7.03
CA HIS A 108 14.98 -12.36 7.49
C HIS A 108 14.20 -11.48 8.48
N HIS A 109 14.61 -11.50 9.75
CA HIS A 109 14.00 -10.71 10.80
C HIS A 109 14.57 -9.29 10.91
N HIS A 110 13.65 -8.38 11.24
CA HIS A 110 13.66 -7.29 12.23
C HIS A 110 14.14 -5.86 11.93
N LEU A 111 14.54 -5.48 10.72
CA LEU A 111 14.67 -4.05 10.42
C LEU A 111 14.04 -3.53 9.14
N GLY A 112 13.60 -4.34 8.18
CA GLY A 112 12.68 -3.98 7.07
C GLY A 112 13.03 -2.79 6.16
N ILE A 113 14.05 -2.01 6.50
CA ILE A 113 14.71 -0.96 5.74
C ILE A 113 15.69 -1.68 4.80
N PRO A 114 15.85 -1.25 3.54
CA PRO A 114 16.94 -1.76 2.70
C PRO A 114 18.27 -1.62 3.45
N THR A 115 18.91 -2.73 3.85
CA THR A 115 20.01 -2.75 4.83
C THR A 115 21.36 -2.24 4.32
N LYS A 116 21.43 -1.39 3.30
CA LYS A 116 22.67 -0.66 2.95
C LYS A 116 22.39 0.72 2.35
N PRO A 117 22.49 1.82 3.11
CA PRO A 117 23.19 2.98 2.60
C PRO A 117 24.69 2.61 2.54
N ARG A 118 25.24 2.43 1.33
CA ARG A 118 26.70 2.33 1.16
C ARG A 118 27.29 3.72 1.44
N PHE A 119 27.77 3.95 2.66
CA PHE A 119 28.82 4.93 2.86
C PHE A 119 30.14 4.28 2.46
N GLN A 120 30.70 4.69 1.32
CA GLN A 120 32.11 4.42 1.03
C GLN A 120 32.92 5.38 1.89
N GLU A 121 33.57 4.86 2.93
CA GLU A 121 34.71 5.56 3.51
C GLU A 121 35.86 5.51 2.51
N SER A 122 36.24 6.69 2.03
CA SER A 122 37.48 6.93 1.29
C SER A 122 38.68 6.57 2.15
N GLN A 123 39.47 5.59 1.71
CA GLN A 123 40.89 5.46 2.04
C GLN A 123 41.72 5.61 0.77
#